data_AF-A0A7V2AJ77-F1
#
_entry.id   AF-A0A7V2AJ77-F1
#
_cell.length_a   1.000
_cell.length_b   1.000
_cell.length_c   1.000
_cell.angle_alpha   90.00
_cell.angle_beta   90.00
_cell.angle_gamma   90.00
#
_symmetry.space_group_name_H-M   'P 1'
#
loop_
_entity.id
_entity.type
_entity.pdbx_description
1 polymer ?
#
loop_
_entity_poly.entity_id
_entity_poly.type
_entity_poly.pdbx_seq_one_letter_code
_entity_poly.pdbx_strand_id
1 'polypeptide(L)'
;MIANAKTPAQRHPELASWMVIVLALAAAAAGFAGGFFIDLARVGAAMALIAQAVVEIFTGRKRFLTSPLFLLSTMGVLLYSVVQGLWGRQSPWQTKEFDFTGYVGSQAEATIVAFCMVALVSYVLMAHRSALPGGTGERAAAPWPLFLLPLVASALTALTFYLNVGQPQPVPFSGPLRAVAPALISLSLCLLIRSAGARQIGDKLAVLLVTLLALAGLVYVGEGKIVMFILLAISLYAVRLMEFSATRLVLIALAGALIMLATVQVLQQTRWKVRPGTGQADTTYSQIFLKKGVWRQTETGHCLGAVLKAHGDQPLQISRQLFWLKGLVPRLLWPEKPNLSLGQEYAVKYCAKAPQFLGQHSASITLLGQPVIMGGLIGLIIHGGLLILALAGIERLNRNPTALSTAFVAALLPWLIDFDQDFALYVANAVKFALVMAALLIPMALIERSAKTG
;
A
#
# COMPACT_ATOMS: atom_id res chain seq x y z
N MET A 1 32.75 24.96 -19.97
CA MET A 1 32.87 23.61 -19.39
C MET A 1 32.90 23.75 -17.87
N ILE A 2 31.76 23.61 -17.20
CA ILE A 2 31.72 23.57 -15.72
C ILE A 2 31.84 22.11 -15.34
N ALA A 3 32.94 21.74 -14.70
CA ALA A 3 33.15 20.39 -14.19
C ALA A 3 32.02 20.06 -13.21
N ASN A 4 31.24 19.01 -13.50
CA ASN A 4 30.25 18.46 -12.58
C ASN A 4 30.97 17.92 -11.34
N ALA A 5 31.14 18.77 -10.34
CA ALA A 5 31.64 18.36 -9.03
C ALA A 5 30.66 17.35 -8.45
N LYS A 6 31.03 16.07 -8.44
CA LYS A 6 30.24 15.00 -7.82
C LYS A 6 29.97 15.37 -6.36
N THR A 7 28.70 15.36 -5.96
CA THR A 7 28.28 15.61 -4.57
C THR A 7 28.87 14.53 -3.64
N PRO A 8 29.02 14.78 -2.33
CA PRO A 8 29.57 13.79 -1.39
C PRO A 8 28.83 12.43 -1.44
N ALA A 9 27.50 12.46 -1.62
CA ALA A 9 26.66 11.28 -1.80
C ALA A 9 26.99 10.48 -3.08
N GLN A 10 27.49 11.14 -4.13
CA GLN A 10 27.97 10.48 -5.35
C GLN A 10 29.39 9.93 -5.21
N ARG A 11 30.21 10.43 -4.28
CA ARG A 11 31.57 9.95 -4.02
C ARG A 11 31.58 8.75 -3.07
N HIS A 12 30.71 8.74 -2.05
CA HIS A 12 30.65 7.68 -1.04
C HIS A 12 29.19 7.26 -0.75
N PRO A 13 28.53 6.57 -1.70
CA PRO A 13 27.13 6.13 -1.52
C PRO A 13 26.97 5.14 -0.36
N GLU A 14 28.03 4.43 0.02
CA GLU A 14 28.01 3.49 1.15
C GLU A 14 27.91 4.19 2.50
N LEU A 15 28.68 5.26 2.71
CA LEU A 15 28.61 6.05 3.94
C LEU A 15 27.24 6.70 4.11
N ALA A 16 26.67 7.24 3.04
CA ALA A 16 25.36 7.89 3.08
C ALA A 16 24.25 6.91 3.52
N SER A 17 24.28 5.68 3.02
CA SER A 17 23.30 4.68 3.42
C SER A 17 23.52 4.11 4.83
N TRP A 18 24.77 3.99 5.31
CA TRP A 18 25.03 3.66 6.71
C TRP A 18 24.48 4.74 7.65
N MET A 19 24.59 6.01 7.27
CA MET A 19 23.95 7.11 8.01
C MET A 19 22.43 6.97 8.04
N VAL A 20 21.80 6.57 6.93
CA VAL A 20 20.35 6.27 6.90
C VAL A 20 19.99 5.14 7.86
N ILE A 21 20.77 4.06 7.89
CA ILE A 21 20.55 2.93 8.81
C ILE A 21 20.64 3.39 10.26
N VAL A 22 21.71 4.12 10.61
CA VAL A 22 21.90 4.64 11.97
C VAL A 22 20.75 5.57 12.36
N LEU A 23 20.35 6.49 11.48
CA LEU A 23 19.25 7.40 11.73
C LEU A 23 17.91 6.67 11.92
N ALA A 24 17.64 5.65 11.10
CA ALA A 24 16.43 4.82 11.22
C ALA A 24 16.39 4.06 12.55
N LEU A 25 17.51 3.44 12.95
CA LEU A 25 17.61 2.72 14.23
C LEU A 25 17.50 3.68 15.43
N ALA A 26 18.12 4.86 15.34
CA ALA A 26 18.00 5.89 16.38
C ALA A 26 16.56 6.40 16.51
N ALA A 27 15.85 6.63 15.40
CA ALA A 27 14.44 7.01 15.41
C ALA A 27 13.56 5.91 16.03
N ALA A 28 13.81 4.64 15.70
CA ALA A 28 13.10 3.51 16.30
C ALA A 28 13.30 3.47 17.83
N ALA A 29 14.54 3.62 18.30
CA ALA A 29 14.87 3.61 19.73
C ALA A 29 14.30 4.83 20.47
N ALA A 30 14.43 6.02 19.89
CA ALA A 30 13.89 7.27 20.45
C ALA A 30 12.36 7.20 20.63
N GLY A 31 11.65 6.51 19.73
CA GLY A 31 10.21 6.35 19.86
C GLY A 31 9.78 5.68 21.17
N PHE A 32 10.53 4.68 21.64
CA PHE A 32 10.23 3.98 22.90
C PHE A 32 10.65 4.76 24.16
N ALA A 33 11.50 5.78 24.04
CA ALA A 33 11.85 6.63 25.18
C ALA A 33 10.70 7.59 25.59
N GLY A 34 9.73 7.82 24.71
CA GLY A 34 8.54 8.63 24.99
C GLY A 34 8.82 10.13 25.16
N GLY A 35 7.77 10.89 25.49
CA GLY A 35 7.87 12.34 25.70
C GLY A 35 8.43 13.08 24.47
N PHE A 36 9.37 14.01 24.66
CA PHE A 36 10.02 14.74 23.56
C PHE A 36 10.72 13.83 22.54
N PHE A 37 11.15 12.63 22.93
CA PHE A 37 11.86 11.72 22.03
C PHE A 37 10.95 11.11 20.96
N ILE A 38 9.63 11.03 21.16
CA ILE A 38 8.70 10.58 20.10
C ILE A 38 8.61 11.63 18.97
N ASP A 39 8.70 12.92 19.30
CA ASP A 39 8.67 14.00 18.33
C ASP A 39 9.96 13.98 17.50
N LEU A 40 11.11 13.74 18.15
CA LEU A 40 12.38 13.48 17.47
C LEU A 40 12.33 12.21 16.62
N ALA A 41 11.68 11.14 17.09
CA ALA A 41 11.53 9.90 16.34
C ALA A 41 10.72 10.11 15.05
N ARG A 42 9.63 10.89 15.10
CA ARG A 42 8.84 11.28 13.91
C ARG A 42 9.70 11.97 12.86
N VAL A 43 10.40 13.02 13.28
CA VAL A 43 11.23 13.83 12.39
C VAL A 43 12.39 12.99 11.87
N GLY A 44 13.07 12.25 12.75
CA GLY A 44 14.17 11.35 12.39
C GLY A 44 13.75 10.28 11.38
N ALA A 45 12.58 9.65 11.58
CA ALA A 45 12.05 8.65 10.65
C ALA A 45 11.71 9.25 9.27
N ALA A 46 11.07 10.42 9.24
CA ALA A 46 10.80 11.14 8.00
C ALA A 46 12.10 11.53 7.28
N MET A 47 13.08 12.03 8.02
CA MET A 47 14.40 12.39 7.50
C MET A 47 15.15 11.17 6.96
N ALA A 48 15.08 10.01 7.61
CA ALA A 48 15.70 8.78 7.12
C ALA A 48 15.10 8.34 5.78
N LEU A 49 13.76 8.41 5.62
CA LEU A 49 13.08 8.11 4.37
C LEU A 49 13.47 9.08 3.25
N ILE A 50 13.47 10.39 3.55
CA ILE A 50 13.87 11.43 2.59
C ILE A 50 15.33 11.24 2.18
N ALA A 51 16.23 11.04 3.16
CA ALA A 51 17.64 10.83 2.91
C ALA A 51 17.89 9.62 2.00
N GLN A 52 17.20 8.51 2.24
CA GLN A 52 17.31 7.33 1.37
C GLN A 52 16.83 7.61 -0.07
N ALA A 53 15.67 8.26 -0.22
CA ALA A 53 15.17 8.63 -1.55
C ALA A 53 16.14 9.56 -2.28
N VAL A 54 16.72 10.52 -1.56
CA VAL A 54 17.73 11.47 -2.07
C VAL A 54 19.01 10.75 -2.50
N VAL A 55 19.53 9.82 -1.68
CA VAL A 55 20.70 9.00 -2.02
C VAL A 55 20.46 8.22 -3.31
N GLU A 56 19.27 7.63 -3.46
CA GLU A 56 18.92 6.91 -4.68
C GLU A 56 18.83 7.84 -5.89
N ILE A 57 18.12 8.96 -5.79
CA ILE A 57 18.00 9.93 -6.88
C ILE A 57 19.38 10.41 -7.35
N PHE A 58 20.29 10.75 -6.42
CA PHE A 58 21.64 11.20 -6.76
C PHE A 58 22.54 10.12 -7.35
N THR A 59 22.29 8.85 -7.02
CA THR A 59 22.99 7.69 -7.61
C THR A 59 22.34 7.19 -8.89
N GLY A 60 21.31 7.89 -9.40
CA GLY A 60 20.57 7.52 -10.61
C GLY A 60 19.69 6.28 -10.42
N ARG A 61 19.48 5.85 -9.18
CA ARG A 61 18.63 4.71 -8.80
C ARG A 61 17.27 5.26 -8.38
N LYS A 62 16.18 4.59 -8.76
CA LYS A 62 14.82 4.97 -8.35
C LYS A 62 14.04 3.76 -7.84
N ARG A 63 14.70 2.87 -7.11
CA ARG A 63 14.11 1.60 -6.67
C ARG A 63 13.05 1.84 -5.59
N PHE A 64 13.25 2.86 -4.75
CA PHE A 64 12.34 3.21 -3.65
C PHE A 64 10.89 3.43 -4.11
N LEU A 65 10.70 3.91 -5.35
CA LEU A 65 9.37 4.15 -5.95
C LEU A 65 8.52 2.89 -6.10
N THR A 66 9.12 1.71 -6.11
CA THR A 66 8.39 0.45 -6.32
C THR A 66 8.80 -0.61 -5.30
N SER A 67 9.53 -0.20 -4.27
CA SER A 67 9.93 -1.08 -3.18
C SER A 67 8.77 -1.23 -2.21
N PRO A 68 8.25 -2.45 -1.98
CA PRO A 68 7.23 -2.67 -0.96
C PRO A 68 7.70 -2.26 0.43
N LEU A 69 8.95 -2.55 0.79
CA LEU A 69 9.52 -2.20 2.10
C LEU A 69 9.59 -0.67 2.31
N PHE A 70 10.13 0.05 1.33
CA PHE A 70 10.24 1.51 1.42
C PHE A 70 8.86 2.17 1.45
N LEU A 71 7.95 1.75 0.58
CA LEU A 71 6.61 2.34 0.48
C LEU A 71 5.75 2.01 1.69
N LEU A 72 5.79 0.78 2.21
CA LEU A 72 5.08 0.40 3.44
C LEU A 72 5.60 1.22 4.63
N SER A 73 6.94 1.38 4.75
CA SER A 73 7.53 2.26 5.76
C SER A 73 7.08 3.71 5.59
N THR A 74 7.05 4.21 4.36
CA THR A 74 6.64 5.59 4.07
C THR A 74 5.18 5.82 4.42
N MET A 75 4.28 4.92 4.03
CA MET A 75 2.86 5.01 4.35
C MET A 75 2.64 4.96 5.86
N GLY A 76 3.30 4.03 6.57
CA GLY A 76 3.22 3.93 8.03
C GLY A 76 3.69 5.22 8.73
N VAL A 77 4.90 5.69 8.45
CA VAL A 77 5.46 6.90 9.07
C VAL A 77 4.63 8.15 8.74
N LEU A 78 4.30 8.36 7.47
CA LEU A 78 3.56 9.57 7.07
C LEU A 78 2.15 9.58 7.65
N LEU A 79 1.37 8.52 7.43
CA LEU A 79 -0.06 8.50 7.74
C LEU A 79 -0.35 8.29 9.23
N TYR A 80 0.47 7.50 9.92
CA TYR A 80 0.26 7.16 11.32
C TYR A 80 1.14 7.94 12.28
N SER A 81 2.15 8.69 11.83
CA SER A 81 3.06 9.40 12.75
C SER A 81 3.20 10.88 12.41
N VAL A 82 3.73 11.24 11.23
CA VAL A 82 3.97 12.66 10.86
C VAL A 82 2.67 13.45 10.74
N VAL A 83 1.71 12.97 9.93
CA VAL A 83 0.40 13.63 9.75
C VAL A 83 -0.35 13.73 11.07
N GLN A 84 -0.21 12.73 11.94
CA GLN A 84 -0.86 12.69 13.24
C GLN A 84 -0.23 13.66 14.24
N GLY A 85 1.10 13.81 14.23
CA GLY A 85 1.79 14.83 15.01
C GLY A 85 1.40 16.26 14.63
N LEU A 86 1.14 16.51 13.33
CA LEU A 86 0.78 17.84 12.83
C LEU A 86 -0.71 18.17 13.02
N TRP A 87 -1.61 17.23 12.70
CA TRP A 87 -3.06 17.48 12.63
C TRP A 87 -3.91 16.59 13.53
N GLY A 88 -3.35 15.55 14.14
CA GLY A 88 -4.10 14.59 14.98
C GLY A 88 -4.73 15.24 16.22
N ARG A 89 -4.17 16.35 16.70
CA ARG A 89 -4.71 17.13 17.83
C ARG A 89 -5.94 17.99 17.47
N GLN A 90 -6.22 18.19 16.19
CA GLN A 90 -7.35 19.02 15.71
C GLN A 90 -8.65 18.21 15.53
N SER A 91 -8.78 17.06 16.19
CA SER A 91 -9.97 16.21 16.06
C SER A 91 -11.16 16.82 16.81
N PRO A 92 -12.32 17.08 16.16
CA PRO A 92 -13.54 17.56 16.79
C PRO A 92 -14.24 16.46 17.59
N TRP A 93 -13.72 15.22 17.57
CA TRP A 93 -14.26 14.09 18.32
C TRP A 93 -13.76 14.03 19.77
N GLN A 94 -13.28 15.16 20.32
CA GLN A 94 -13.04 15.32 21.76
C GLN A 94 -14.38 15.42 22.50
N THR A 95 -15.07 14.30 22.67
CA THR A 95 -16.06 14.19 23.75
C THR A 95 -15.35 13.69 25.01
N LYS A 96 -15.90 13.98 26.20
CA LYS A 96 -15.33 13.54 27.50
C LYS A 96 -15.04 12.03 27.59
N GLU A 97 -15.57 11.22 26.68
CA GLU A 97 -15.43 9.76 26.63
C GLU A 97 -14.49 9.24 25.51
N PHE A 98 -14.08 10.08 24.55
CA PHE A 98 -13.35 9.64 23.35
C PHE A 98 -12.16 10.55 23.01
N ASP A 99 -11.06 10.38 23.73
CA ASP A 99 -9.82 11.10 23.40
C ASP A 99 -8.90 10.29 22.48
N PHE A 100 -9.14 10.39 21.17
CA PHE A 100 -8.25 9.82 20.15
C PHE A 100 -6.86 10.47 20.14
N THR A 101 -6.66 11.62 20.80
CA THR A 101 -5.33 12.25 20.88
C THR A 101 -4.36 11.47 21.76
N GLY A 102 -4.86 10.57 22.62
CA GLY A 102 -4.05 9.63 23.40
C GLY A 102 -3.21 8.66 22.56
N TYR A 103 -3.43 8.60 21.25
CA TYR A 103 -2.55 7.89 20.32
C TYR A 103 -1.24 8.66 20.04
N VAL A 104 -1.28 9.99 19.91
CA VAL A 104 -0.12 10.81 19.53
C VAL A 104 0.85 10.86 20.70
N GLY A 105 2.02 10.25 20.55
CA GLY A 105 3.00 10.09 21.62
C GLY A 105 2.90 8.76 22.37
N SER A 106 2.03 7.85 21.94
CA SER A 106 1.80 6.57 22.60
C SER A 106 2.80 5.48 22.21
N GLN A 107 2.80 4.39 22.97
CA GLN A 107 3.53 3.16 22.64
C GLN A 107 3.08 2.56 21.29
N ALA A 108 1.82 2.75 20.89
CA ALA A 108 1.34 2.28 19.59
C ALA A 108 2.05 3.00 18.44
N GLU A 109 2.20 4.32 18.55
CA GLU A 109 2.94 5.10 17.57
C GLU A 109 4.42 4.69 17.54
N ALA A 110 5.05 4.53 18.70
CA ALA A 110 6.43 4.06 18.79
C ALA A 110 6.62 2.70 18.11
N THR A 111 5.66 1.78 18.30
CA THR A 111 5.66 0.45 17.70
C THR A 111 5.55 0.52 16.17
N ILE A 112 4.67 1.39 15.65
CA ILE A 112 4.53 1.63 14.21
C ILE A 112 5.82 2.20 13.63
N VAL A 113 6.38 3.25 14.25
CA VAL A 113 7.62 3.88 13.81
C VAL A 113 8.77 2.87 13.80
N ALA A 114 8.92 2.08 14.86
CA ALA A 114 9.95 1.05 14.93
C ALA A 114 9.80 -0.01 13.83
N PHE A 115 8.59 -0.53 13.61
CA PHE A 115 8.34 -1.48 12.52
C PHE A 115 8.71 -0.89 11.15
N CYS A 116 8.30 0.35 10.88
CA CYS A 116 8.62 1.05 9.64
C CYS A 116 10.13 1.26 9.47
N MET A 117 10.83 1.68 10.53
CA MET A 117 12.29 1.87 10.48
C MET A 117 13.04 0.56 10.26
N VAL A 118 12.61 -0.55 10.85
CA VAL A 118 13.19 -1.88 10.56
C VAL A 118 12.92 -2.29 9.11
N ALA A 119 11.75 -1.99 8.56
CA ALA A 119 11.46 -2.20 7.14
C ALA A 119 12.36 -1.34 6.23
N LEU A 120 12.59 -0.08 6.59
CA LEU A 120 13.53 0.81 5.88
C LEU A 120 14.96 0.29 5.96
N VAL A 121 15.45 -0.12 7.13
CA VAL A 121 16.80 -0.71 7.27
C VAL A 121 16.93 -1.96 6.39
N SER A 122 15.92 -2.83 6.41
CA SER A 122 15.89 -4.04 5.57
C SER A 122 15.93 -3.69 4.08
N TYR A 123 15.23 -2.62 3.68
CA TYR A 123 15.27 -2.10 2.32
C TYR A 123 16.67 -1.63 1.94
N VAL A 124 17.31 -0.78 2.75
CA VAL A 124 18.65 -0.24 2.49
C VAL A 124 19.67 -1.37 2.33
N LEU A 125 19.62 -2.38 3.22
CA LEU A 125 20.48 -3.56 3.15
C LEU A 125 20.28 -4.37 1.86
N MET A 126 19.04 -4.51 1.37
CA MET A 126 18.75 -5.19 0.10
C MET A 126 19.16 -4.37 -1.12
N ALA A 127 18.99 -3.04 -1.06
CA ALA A 127 19.37 -2.12 -2.12
C ALA A 127 20.91 -2.09 -2.33
N HIS A 128 21.70 -2.21 -1.25
CA HIS A 128 23.16 -2.26 -1.30
C HIS A 128 23.72 -3.46 -2.05
N ARG A 129 23.20 -4.65 -1.78
CA ARG A 129 23.69 -5.90 -2.37
C ARG A 129 23.41 -6.05 -3.87
N SER A 130 22.78 -5.06 -4.48
CA SER A 130 22.21 -5.11 -5.81
C SER A 130 22.92 -4.14 -6.74
N ALA A 131 24.25 -4.28 -6.87
CA ALA A 131 25.07 -3.63 -7.88
C ALA A 131 25.05 -4.45 -9.17
N LEU A 132 23.94 -4.42 -9.89
CA LEU A 132 23.94 -4.75 -11.31
C LEU A 132 23.70 -3.44 -12.05
N PRO A 133 24.56 -3.08 -13.03
CA PRO A 133 24.29 -1.96 -13.91
C PRO A 133 22.88 -2.14 -14.49
N GLY A 134 22.14 -1.04 -14.58
CA GLY A 134 20.86 -1.02 -15.29
C GLY A 134 21.11 -1.41 -16.73
N GLY A 135 21.06 -2.71 -17.03
CA GLY A 135 21.09 -3.20 -18.38
C GLY A 135 19.94 -2.55 -19.12
N THR A 136 20.23 -1.99 -20.28
CA THR A 136 19.29 -1.59 -21.32
C THR A 136 18.56 -2.85 -21.81
N GLY A 137 17.76 -3.46 -20.94
CA GLY A 137 16.89 -4.56 -21.32
C GLY A 137 15.90 -4.00 -22.32
N GLU A 138 15.98 -4.46 -23.56
CA GLU A 138 15.06 -4.10 -24.63
C GLU A 138 13.63 -4.17 -24.10
N ARG A 139 12.90 -3.08 -24.32
CA ARG A 139 11.48 -2.98 -24.01
C ARG A 139 10.73 -3.89 -24.97
N ALA A 140 10.62 -5.17 -24.64
CA ALA A 140 9.79 -6.10 -25.38
C ALA A 140 8.37 -5.52 -25.48
N ALA A 141 7.85 -5.39 -26.69
CA ALA A 141 6.52 -4.86 -26.93
C ALA A 141 5.50 -5.83 -26.31
N ALA A 142 4.71 -5.33 -25.35
CA ALA A 142 3.60 -6.10 -24.81
C ALA A 142 2.61 -6.42 -25.94
N PRO A 143 2.15 -7.69 -26.07
CA PRO A 143 1.22 -8.07 -27.13
C PRO A 143 -0.10 -7.30 -27.00
N TRP A 144 -0.69 -6.93 -28.15
CA TRP A 144 -1.92 -6.13 -28.23
C TRP A 144 -3.15 -6.68 -27.44
N PRO A 145 -3.32 -8.00 -27.19
CA PRO A 145 -4.45 -8.50 -26.40
C PRO A 145 -4.40 -8.05 -24.93
N LEU A 146 -3.24 -7.64 -24.41
CA LEU A 146 -3.11 -7.12 -23.04
C LEU A 146 -3.81 -5.77 -22.83
N PHE A 147 -4.11 -5.03 -23.90
CA PHE A 147 -4.91 -3.80 -23.86
C PHE A 147 -6.39 -4.08 -23.58
N LEU A 148 -6.89 -5.25 -24.01
CA LEU A 148 -8.29 -5.63 -23.82
C LEU A 148 -8.55 -6.17 -22.41
N LEU A 149 -7.56 -6.80 -21.79
CA LEU A 149 -7.69 -7.44 -20.48
C LEU A 149 -8.18 -6.50 -19.35
N PRO A 150 -7.66 -5.27 -19.16
CA PRO A 150 -8.17 -4.35 -18.14
C PRO A 150 -9.60 -3.88 -18.45
N LEU A 151 -9.92 -3.64 -19.73
CA LEU A 151 -11.25 -3.22 -20.16
C LEU A 151 -12.28 -4.32 -19.91
N VAL A 152 -11.98 -5.55 -20.34
CA VAL A 152 -12.85 -6.73 -20.14
C VAL A 152 -13.02 -7.03 -18.66
N ALA A 153 -11.94 -7.03 -17.87
CA ALA A 153 -12.02 -7.24 -16.42
C ALA A 153 -12.90 -6.18 -15.74
N SER A 154 -12.75 -4.91 -16.13
CA SER A 154 -13.55 -3.81 -15.57
C SER A 154 -15.01 -3.87 -15.99
N ALA A 155 -15.29 -4.15 -17.27
CA ALA A 155 -16.63 -4.29 -17.80
C ALA A 155 -17.38 -5.46 -17.16
N LEU A 156 -16.72 -6.62 -17.03
CA LEU A 156 -17.30 -7.79 -16.34
C LEU A 156 -17.55 -7.49 -14.85
N THR A 157 -16.68 -6.72 -14.19
CA THR A 157 -16.86 -6.32 -12.79
C THR A 157 -18.04 -5.35 -12.63
N ALA A 158 -18.18 -4.37 -13.53
CA ALA A 158 -19.31 -3.44 -13.54
C ALA A 158 -20.63 -4.16 -13.85
N LEU A 159 -20.63 -5.08 -14.82
CA LEU A 159 -21.79 -5.89 -15.19
C LEU A 159 -22.24 -6.79 -14.04
N THR A 160 -21.31 -7.51 -13.41
CA THR A 160 -21.63 -8.38 -12.26
C THR A 160 -22.15 -7.58 -11.07
N PHE A 161 -21.64 -6.37 -10.84
CA PHE A 161 -22.18 -5.46 -9.83
C PHE A 161 -23.60 -5.00 -10.18
N TYR A 162 -23.84 -4.55 -11.41
CA TYR A 162 -25.15 -4.11 -11.87
C TYR A 162 -26.20 -5.22 -11.70
N LEU A 163 -25.87 -6.45 -12.13
CA LEU A 163 -26.77 -7.59 -12.02
C LEU A 163 -27.04 -7.96 -10.55
N ASN A 164 -26.05 -7.89 -9.66
CA ASN A 164 -26.24 -8.19 -8.23
C ASN A 164 -27.00 -7.10 -7.45
N VAL A 165 -26.97 -5.85 -7.90
CA VAL A 165 -27.76 -4.77 -7.31
C VAL A 165 -29.20 -4.80 -7.82
N GLY A 166 -29.40 -5.23 -9.07
CA GLY A 166 -30.71 -5.27 -9.72
C GLY A 166 -31.51 -6.56 -9.54
N GLN A 167 -30.94 -7.63 -9.00
CA GLN A 167 -31.62 -8.91 -8.85
C GLN A 167 -31.66 -9.42 -7.40
N PRO A 168 -32.77 -10.05 -6.97
CA PRO A 168 -32.94 -10.59 -5.61
C PRO A 168 -32.10 -11.86 -5.35
N GLN A 169 -31.52 -12.47 -6.39
CA GLN A 169 -30.62 -13.62 -6.25
C GLN A 169 -29.22 -13.30 -6.79
N PRO A 170 -28.14 -13.65 -6.05
CA PRO A 170 -26.78 -13.40 -6.47
C PRO A 170 -26.45 -14.20 -7.73
N VAL A 171 -25.91 -13.55 -8.77
CA VAL A 171 -25.53 -14.21 -10.01
C VAL A 171 -24.37 -15.17 -9.72
N PRO A 172 -24.44 -16.45 -10.15
CA PRO A 172 -23.33 -17.38 -10.01
C PRO A 172 -22.07 -16.82 -10.71
N PHE A 173 -20.89 -17.03 -10.12
CA PHE A 173 -19.58 -16.51 -10.57
C PHE A 173 -19.30 -15.00 -10.39
N SER A 174 -20.22 -14.21 -9.86
CA SER A 174 -19.96 -12.78 -9.59
C SER A 174 -18.89 -12.55 -8.51
N GLY A 175 -18.82 -13.40 -7.48
CA GLY A 175 -17.84 -13.32 -6.40
C GLY A 175 -16.38 -13.53 -6.83
N PRO A 176 -16.05 -14.65 -7.52
CA PRO A 176 -14.69 -14.91 -8.02
C PRO A 176 -14.16 -13.80 -8.93
N LEU A 177 -14.98 -13.31 -9.87
CA LEU A 177 -14.56 -12.32 -10.86
C LEU A 177 -14.30 -10.95 -10.22
N ARG A 178 -15.21 -10.48 -9.36
CA ARG A 178 -15.01 -9.26 -8.57
C ARG A 178 -13.75 -9.33 -7.72
N ALA A 179 -13.44 -10.52 -7.19
CA ALA A 179 -12.28 -10.68 -6.35
C ALA A 179 -10.96 -10.64 -7.12
N VAL A 180 -10.93 -11.08 -8.38
CA VAL A 180 -9.70 -11.23 -9.18
C VAL A 180 -9.43 -10.00 -10.08
N ALA A 181 -10.47 -9.30 -10.52
CA ALA A 181 -10.37 -8.19 -11.47
C ALA A 181 -9.38 -7.08 -11.07
N PRO A 182 -9.31 -6.61 -9.81
CA PRO A 182 -8.36 -5.56 -9.44
C PRO A 182 -6.90 -5.95 -9.68
N ALA A 183 -6.53 -7.21 -9.43
CA ALA A 183 -5.18 -7.73 -9.69
C ALA A 183 -4.87 -7.78 -11.18
N LEU A 184 -5.83 -8.21 -12.00
CA LEU A 184 -5.73 -8.22 -13.45
C LEU A 184 -5.55 -6.83 -14.04
N ILE A 185 -6.33 -5.86 -13.55
CA ILE A 185 -6.25 -4.46 -13.95
C ILE A 185 -4.89 -3.87 -13.54
N SER A 186 -4.47 -4.05 -12.29
CA SER A 186 -3.16 -3.56 -11.82
C SER A 186 -1.99 -4.10 -12.66
N LEU A 187 -1.99 -5.41 -12.92
CA LEU A 187 -0.95 -6.04 -13.72
C LEU A 187 -0.94 -5.57 -15.18
N SER A 188 -2.10 -5.59 -15.83
CA SER A 188 -2.19 -5.16 -17.24
C SER A 188 -1.76 -3.71 -17.40
N LEU A 189 -2.18 -2.80 -16.53
CA LEU A 189 -1.76 -1.40 -16.58
C LEU A 189 -0.25 -1.22 -16.38
N CYS A 190 0.39 -2.00 -15.50
CA CYS A 190 1.86 -1.99 -15.37
C CYS A 190 2.55 -2.46 -16.66
N LEU A 191 2.03 -3.52 -17.30
CA LEU A 191 2.56 -4.02 -18.58
C LEU A 191 2.36 -3.00 -19.72
N LEU A 192 1.24 -2.28 -19.72
CA LEU A 192 0.96 -1.21 -20.66
C LEU A 192 1.93 -0.04 -20.50
N ILE A 193 2.23 0.40 -19.27
CA ILE A 193 3.24 1.44 -19.04
C ILE A 193 4.60 1.01 -19.57
N ARG A 194 4.98 -0.25 -19.28
CA ARG A 194 6.26 -0.80 -19.74
C ARG A 194 6.35 -0.77 -21.27
N SER A 195 5.27 -1.10 -21.98
CA SER A 195 5.24 -1.12 -23.45
C SER A 195 5.09 0.27 -24.08
N ALA A 196 4.36 1.19 -23.45
CA ALA A 196 4.15 2.56 -23.92
C ALA A 196 5.46 3.35 -24.02
N GLY A 197 6.48 2.99 -23.23
CA GLY A 197 7.82 3.55 -23.35
C GLY A 197 8.48 3.33 -24.71
N ALA A 198 8.06 2.32 -25.48
CA ALA A 198 8.63 1.98 -26.80
C ALA A 198 7.78 2.47 -27.98
N ARG A 199 6.62 3.09 -27.73
CA ARG A 199 5.60 3.36 -28.75
C ARG A 199 5.37 4.84 -29.05
N GLN A 200 4.66 5.12 -30.14
CA GLN A 200 4.31 6.46 -30.60
C GLN A 200 3.33 7.17 -29.64
N ILE A 201 3.12 8.46 -29.83
CA ILE A 201 2.32 9.30 -28.91
C ILE A 201 0.85 8.84 -28.83
N GLY A 202 0.29 8.30 -29.93
CA GLY A 202 -1.07 7.77 -29.98
C GLY A 202 -1.28 6.56 -29.07
N ASP A 203 -0.31 5.64 -29.02
CA ASP A 203 -0.35 4.49 -28.10
C ASP A 203 -0.33 4.92 -26.64
N LYS A 204 0.44 5.96 -26.31
CA LYS A 204 0.51 6.52 -24.95
C LYS A 204 -0.84 7.10 -24.53
N LEU A 205 -1.53 7.79 -25.44
CA LEU A 205 -2.88 8.32 -25.21
C LEU A 205 -3.90 7.19 -25.02
N ALA A 206 -3.81 6.12 -25.82
CA ALA A 206 -4.66 4.94 -25.69
C ALA A 206 -4.47 4.24 -24.33
N VAL A 207 -3.23 4.08 -23.86
CA VAL A 207 -2.94 3.53 -22.52
C VAL A 207 -3.55 4.39 -21.41
N LEU A 208 -3.44 5.72 -21.52
CA LEU A 208 -4.05 6.64 -20.56
C LEU A 208 -5.58 6.50 -20.55
N LEU A 209 -6.22 6.46 -21.71
CA LEU A 209 -7.67 6.31 -21.84
C LEU A 209 -8.15 4.97 -21.25
N VAL A 210 -7.47 3.86 -21.58
CA VAL A 210 -7.77 2.53 -21.02
C VAL A 210 -7.60 2.50 -19.51
N THR A 211 -6.57 3.16 -18.98
CA THR A 211 -6.33 3.30 -17.54
C THR A 211 -7.51 4.00 -16.87
N LEU A 212 -7.93 5.16 -17.40
CA LEU A 212 -9.04 5.93 -16.84
C LEU A 212 -10.37 5.15 -16.89
N LEU A 213 -10.67 4.48 -18.00
CA LEU A 213 -11.89 3.68 -18.15
C LEU A 213 -11.92 2.48 -17.20
N ALA A 214 -10.81 1.75 -17.07
CA ALA A 214 -10.73 0.60 -16.17
C ALA A 214 -10.92 1.01 -14.70
N LEU A 215 -10.31 2.12 -14.30
CA LEU A 215 -10.43 2.64 -12.93
C LEU A 215 -11.82 3.20 -12.64
N ALA A 216 -12.46 3.86 -13.62
CA ALA A 216 -13.84 4.31 -13.50
C ALA A 216 -14.80 3.14 -13.22
N GLY A 217 -14.58 1.99 -13.88
CA GLY A 217 -15.33 0.75 -13.62
C GLY A 217 -15.18 0.24 -12.18
N LEU A 218 -13.97 0.22 -11.63
CA LEU A 218 -13.74 -0.20 -10.23
C LEU A 218 -14.33 0.79 -9.20
N VAL A 219 -14.27 2.09 -9.51
CA VAL A 219 -14.88 3.16 -8.72
C VAL A 219 -16.39 2.95 -8.60
N TYR A 220 -17.06 2.63 -9.72
CA TYR A 220 -18.49 2.37 -9.78
C TYR A 220 -18.93 1.21 -8.85
N VAL A 221 -18.08 0.19 -8.68
CA VAL A 221 -18.36 -1.00 -7.86
C VAL A 221 -18.00 -0.82 -6.37
N GLY A 222 -17.49 0.36 -6.00
CA GLY A 222 -17.23 0.73 -4.62
C GLY A 222 -15.83 0.39 -4.10
N GLU A 223 -14.89 0.00 -4.96
CA GLU A 223 -13.52 -0.40 -4.58
C GLU A 223 -12.55 0.80 -4.47
N GLY A 224 -13.02 1.96 -3.99
CA GLY A 224 -12.29 3.24 -4.08
C GLY A 224 -10.89 3.25 -3.44
N LYS A 225 -10.67 2.52 -2.32
CA LYS A 225 -9.34 2.42 -1.67
C LYS A 225 -8.32 1.71 -2.57
N ILE A 226 -8.72 0.57 -3.16
CA ILE A 226 -7.87 -0.23 -4.03
C ILE A 226 -7.54 0.54 -5.32
N VAL A 227 -8.50 1.27 -5.88
CA VAL A 227 -8.27 2.15 -7.05
C VAL A 227 -7.18 3.17 -6.79
N MET A 228 -7.21 3.84 -5.62
CA MET A 228 -6.18 4.82 -5.27
C MET A 228 -4.80 4.18 -5.15
N PHE A 229 -4.70 2.97 -4.58
CA PHE A 229 -3.44 2.26 -4.51
C PHE A 229 -2.95 1.75 -5.87
N ILE A 230 -3.84 1.30 -6.76
CA ILE A 230 -3.49 0.94 -8.14
C ILE A 230 -2.94 2.17 -8.87
N LEU A 231 -3.61 3.32 -8.78
CA LEU A 231 -3.14 4.59 -9.36
C LEU A 231 -1.75 4.99 -8.84
N LEU A 232 -1.55 4.89 -7.52
CA LEU A 232 -0.26 5.18 -6.91
C LEU A 232 0.83 4.25 -7.45
N ALA A 233 0.60 2.94 -7.45
CA ALA A 233 1.56 1.93 -7.92
C ALA A 233 1.96 2.14 -9.38
N ILE A 234 0.97 2.36 -10.26
CA ILE A 234 1.13 2.64 -11.68
C ILE A 234 1.93 3.93 -11.90
N SER A 235 1.59 5.00 -11.18
CA SER A 235 2.27 6.29 -11.30
C SER A 235 3.73 6.18 -10.88
N LEU A 236 4.01 5.55 -9.74
CA LEU A 236 5.37 5.37 -9.25
C LEU A 236 6.19 4.47 -10.18
N TYR A 237 5.58 3.43 -10.76
CA TYR A 237 6.25 2.56 -11.72
C TYR A 237 6.55 3.28 -13.05
N ALA A 238 5.61 4.08 -13.58
CA ALA A 238 5.85 4.93 -14.74
C ALA A 238 7.00 5.92 -14.49
N VAL A 239 7.00 6.54 -13.32
CA VAL A 239 8.06 7.46 -12.88
C VAL A 239 9.42 6.78 -12.77
N ARG A 240 9.45 5.52 -12.30
CA ARG A 240 10.68 4.72 -12.23
C ARG A 240 11.23 4.38 -13.61
N LEU A 241 10.35 4.07 -14.58
CA LEU A 241 10.74 3.70 -15.94
C LEU A 241 11.17 4.89 -16.80
N MET A 242 10.69 6.08 -16.48
CA MET A 242 10.93 7.28 -17.25
C MET A 242 12.03 8.15 -16.62
N GLU A 243 12.91 8.70 -17.45
CA GLU A 243 13.94 9.65 -17.04
C GLU A 243 13.32 11.03 -16.80
N PHE A 244 12.60 11.17 -15.69
CA PHE A 244 12.13 12.46 -15.23
C PHE A 244 13.21 13.20 -14.45
N SER A 245 13.37 14.49 -14.75
CA SER A 245 14.07 15.45 -13.89
C SER A 245 13.30 15.64 -12.57
N ALA A 246 13.99 16.08 -11.51
CA ALA A 246 13.38 16.32 -10.20
C ALA A 246 12.15 17.25 -10.26
N THR A 247 12.19 18.27 -11.11
CA THR A 247 11.05 19.19 -11.34
C THR A 247 9.84 18.47 -11.95
N ARG A 248 10.08 17.56 -12.90
CA ARG A 248 9.00 16.75 -13.50
C ARG A 248 8.43 15.74 -12.49
N LEU A 249 9.25 15.20 -11.59
CA LEU A 249 8.77 14.36 -10.48
C LEU A 249 7.78 15.09 -9.59
N VAL A 250 8.11 16.33 -9.19
CA VAL A 250 7.23 17.18 -8.38
C VAL A 250 5.93 17.49 -9.11
N LEU A 251 6.00 17.83 -10.41
CA LEU A 251 4.81 18.09 -11.22
C LEU A 251 3.93 16.84 -11.40
N ILE A 252 4.51 15.66 -11.55
CA ILE A 252 3.76 14.39 -11.62
C ILE A 252 3.10 14.09 -10.28
N ALA A 253 3.78 14.33 -9.16
CA ALA A 253 3.19 14.17 -7.83
C ALA A 253 2.00 15.12 -7.62
N LEU A 254 2.13 16.39 -8.04
CA LEU A 254 1.04 17.38 -8.03
C LEU A 254 -0.12 16.97 -8.94
N ALA A 255 0.15 16.55 -10.17
CA ALA A 255 -0.88 16.08 -11.10
C ALA A 255 -1.59 14.83 -10.57
N GLY A 256 -0.85 13.89 -9.98
CA GLY A 256 -1.41 12.71 -9.33
C GLY A 256 -2.31 13.07 -8.14
N ALA A 257 -1.89 14.04 -7.31
CA ALA A 257 -2.72 14.55 -6.23
C ALA A 257 -4.03 15.20 -6.74
N LEU A 258 -3.96 15.97 -7.83
CA LEU A 258 -5.14 16.56 -8.46
C LEU A 258 -6.09 15.51 -9.07
N ILE A 259 -5.56 14.48 -9.74
CA ILE A 259 -6.35 13.37 -10.26
C ILE A 259 -7.01 12.57 -9.12
N MET A 260 -6.28 12.34 -8.03
CA MET A 260 -6.81 11.71 -6.82
C MET A 260 -7.97 12.53 -6.24
N LEU A 261 -7.80 13.86 -6.12
CA LEU A 261 -8.86 14.77 -5.67
C LEU A 261 -10.09 14.72 -6.59
N ALA A 262 -9.90 14.75 -7.91
CA ALA A 262 -10.98 14.63 -8.88
C ALA A 262 -11.69 13.27 -8.82
N THR A 263 -10.95 12.18 -8.61
CA THR A 263 -11.50 10.83 -8.44
C THR A 263 -12.32 10.72 -7.16
N VAL A 264 -11.84 11.33 -6.07
CA VAL A 264 -12.59 11.45 -4.81
C VAL A 264 -13.88 12.24 -5.03
N GLN A 265 -13.85 13.32 -5.82
CA GLN A 265 -15.03 14.14 -6.15
C GLN A 265 -16.09 13.33 -6.93
N VAL A 266 -15.68 12.55 -7.93
CA VAL A 266 -16.58 11.67 -8.70
C VAL A 266 -17.15 10.57 -7.81
N LEU A 267 -16.32 9.94 -6.98
CA LEU A 267 -16.71 8.90 -6.01
C LEU A 267 -17.74 9.41 -4.98
N GLN A 268 -17.61 10.67 -4.56
CA GLN A 268 -18.57 11.29 -3.68
C GLN A 268 -19.91 11.48 -4.39
N GLN A 269 -19.93 12.19 -5.52
CA GLN A 269 -21.18 12.46 -6.24
C GLN A 269 -21.94 11.17 -6.61
N THR A 270 -21.22 10.10 -6.93
CA THR A 270 -21.82 8.79 -7.25
C THR A 270 -22.35 8.05 -6.02
N ARG A 271 -21.62 8.02 -4.90
CA ARG A 271 -22.11 7.35 -3.67
C ARG A 271 -23.27 8.08 -3.00
N TRP A 272 -23.32 9.41 -3.10
CA TRP A 272 -24.38 10.22 -2.51
C TRP A 272 -25.73 10.08 -3.23
N LYS A 273 -25.73 9.87 -4.55
CA LYS A 273 -26.96 9.64 -5.32
C LYS A 273 -27.59 8.25 -5.08
N VAL A 274 -26.84 7.29 -4.56
CA VAL A 274 -27.29 5.89 -4.39
C VAL A 274 -27.89 5.61 -3.00
N ARG A 275 -27.72 6.51 -2.02
CA ARG A 275 -28.32 6.38 -0.67
C ARG A 275 -29.24 7.57 -0.37
N PRO A 276 -30.55 7.49 -0.70
CA PRO A 276 -31.50 8.51 -0.29
C PRO A 276 -31.60 8.52 1.24
N GLY A 277 -31.41 9.67 1.88
CA GLY A 277 -31.61 9.87 3.32
C GLY A 277 -30.39 10.27 4.15
N THR A 278 -29.17 10.25 3.61
CA THR A 278 -28.02 10.88 4.30
C THR A 278 -28.03 12.37 3.98
N GLY A 279 -28.47 13.20 4.93
CA GLY A 279 -28.53 14.65 4.80
C GLY A 279 -27.25 15.24 4.21
N GLN A 280 -27.43 16.27 3.36
CA GLN A 280 -26.32 17.10 2.87
C GLN A 280 -25.49 17.56 4.06
N ALA A 281 -24.20 17.24 4.04
CA ALA A 281 -23.23 18.03 4.75
C ALA A 281 -22.27 18.58 3.69
N ASP A 282 -22.32 19.89 3.49
CA ASP A 282 -21.34 20.70 2.79
C ASP A 282 -19.95 20.46 3.40
N THR A 283 -19.34 19.33 3.03
CA THR A 283 -18.05 18.92 3.54
C THR A 283 -17.00 19.47 2.59
N THR A 284 -16.36 20.56 3.01
CA THR A 284 -15.23 21.12 2.26
C THR A 284 -14.12 20.08 2.13
N TYR A 285 -13.27 20.18 1.10
CA TYR A 285 -12.15 19.24 0.87
C TYR A 285 -11.26 19.07 2.10
N SER A 286 -11.04 20.17 2.85
CA SER A 286 -10.30 20.15 4.11
C SER A 286 -10.91 19.21 5.14
N GLN A 287 -12.25 19.18 5.28
CA GLN A 287 -12.93 18.29 6.21
C GLN A 287 -12.87 16.83 5.78
N ILE A 288 -12.89 16.54 4.48
CA ILE A 288 -12.74 15.17 3.97
C ILE A 288 -11.31 14.66 4.23
N PHE A 289 -10.30 15.50 3.96
CA PHE A 289 -8.91 15.20 4.26
C PHE A 289 -8.71 14.94 5.76
N LEU A 290 -9.24 15.80 6.63
CA LEU A 290 -9.19 15.59 8.07
C LEU A 290 -9.91 14.30 8.49
N LYS A 291 -11.13 14.05 8.01
CA LYS A 291 -11.91 12.85 8.36
C LYS A 291 -11.26 11.54 7.88
N LYS A 292 -10.77 11.49 6.63
CA LYS A 292 -10.31 10.25 6.00
C LYS A 292 -8.80 10.06 6.05
N GLY A 293 -8.03 11.14 5.94
CA GLY A 293 -6.57 11.13 5.94
C GLY A 293 -5.97 11.25 7.34
N VAL A 294 -6.59 12.01 8.23
CA VAL A 294 -6.07 12.22 9.60
C VAL A 294 -6.81 11.32 10.60
N TRP A 295 -8.09 11.59 10.88
CA TRP A 295 -8.82 10.98 12.00
C TRP A 295 -9.00 9.47 11.88
N ARG A 296 -9.18 8.94 10.66
CA ARG A 296 -9.25 7.50 10.45
C ARG A 296 -7.97 6.80 10.89
N GLN A 297 -6.81 7.40 10.61
CA GLN A 297 -5.52 6.81 11.00
C GLN A 297 -5.25 7.01 12.49
N THR A 298 -5.70 8.13 13.06
CA THR A 298 -5.71 8.34 14.52
C THR A 298 -6.56 7.29 15.24
N GLU A 299 -7.77 7.01 14.73
CA GLU A 299 -8.66 5.97 15.26
C GLU A 299 -7.97 4.60 15.20
N THR A 300 -7.49 4.19 14.03
CA THR A 300 -6.77 2.91 13.87
C THR A 300 -5.56 2.82 14.83
N GLY A 301 -4.77 3.90 14.96
CA GLY A 301 -3.64 3.95 15.88
C GLY A 301 -4.05 3.84 17.35
N HIS A 302 -5.13 4.52 17.74
CA HIS A 302 -5.71 4.39 19.07
C HIS A 302 -6.16 2.95 19.36
N CYS A 303 -6.83 2.31 18.40
CA CYS A 303 -7.25 0.92 18.54
C CYS A 303 -6.04 -0.02 18.71
N LEU A 304 -4.95 0.21 17.99
CA LEU A 304 -3.70 -0.52 18.19
C LEU A 304 -3.15 -0.31 19.62
N GLY A 305 -3.24 0.90 20.16
CA GLY A 305 -2.87 1.18 21.54
C GLY A 305 -3.69 0.37 22.56
N ALA A 306 -5.00 0.27 22.35
CA ALA A 306 -5.86 -0.58 23.18
C ALA A 306 -5.48 -2.06 23.07
N VAL A 307 -5.15 -2.55 21.86
CA VAL A 307 -4.67 -3.91 21.64
C VAL A 307 -3.36 -4.16 22.38
N LEU A 308 -2.38 -3.27 22.27
CA LEU A 308 -1.10 -3.39 22.98
C LEU A 308 -1.29 -3.43 24.50
N LYS A 309 -2.18 -2.58 25.03
CA LYS A 309 -2.48 -2.57 26.46
C LYS A 309 -3.17 -3.85 26.94
N ALA A 310 -4.08 -4.41 26.14
CA ALA A 310 -4.87 -5.58 26.53
C ALA A 310 -4.14 -6.92 26.26
N HIS A 311 -3.27 -6.97 25.25
CA HIS A 311 -2.66 -8.20 24.75
C HIS A 311 -1.14 -8.21 24.77
N GLY A 312 -0.46 -7.09 25.03
CA GLY A 312 1.00 -6.98 24.93
C GLY A 312 1.77 -8.00 25.76
N ASP A 313 1.30 -8.26 26.98
CA ASP A 313 1.90 -9.19 27.94
C ASP A 313 1.39 -10.64 27.80
N GLN A 314 0.57 -10.93 26.79
CA GLN A 314 0.05 -12.29 26.60
C GLN A 314 1.18 -13.26 26.22
N PRO A 315 1.27 -14.42 26.89
CA PRO A 315 2.29 -15.40 26.58
C PRO A 315 2.07 -15.98 25.18
N LEU A 316 3.18 -16.24 24.49
CA LEU A 316 3.16 -16.82 23.14
C LEU A 316 2.56 -18.23 23.18
N GLN A 317 1.43 -18.42 22.51
CA GLN A 317 0.84 -19.74 22.29
C GLN A 317 1.15 -20.21 20.87
N ILE A 318 2.05 -21.18 20.72
CA ILE A 318 2.52 -21.69 19.41
C ILE A 318 1.34 -22.15 18.53
N SER A 319 0.34 -22.82 19.13
CA SER A 319 -0.84 -23.33 18.43
C SER A 319 -1.68 -22.24 17.75
N ARG A 320 -1.58 -20.98 18.19
CA ARG A 320 -2.32 -19.84 17.62
C ARG A 320 -1.54 -19.05 16.58
N GLN A 321 -0.25 -19.36 16.35
CA GLN A 321 0.60 -18.54 15.49
C GLN A 321 0.35 -18.73 13.99
N LEU A 322 -0.34 -19.78 13.60
CA LEU A 322 -0.72 -20.04 12.20
C LEU A 322 -2.11 -19.47 11.86
N PHE A 323 -2.60 -18.46 12.60
CA PHE A 323 -3.93 -17.87 12.43
C PHE A 323 -4.21 -17.37 11.01
N TRP A 324 -3.18 -16.88 10.31
CA TRP A 324 -3.30 -16.34 8.96
C TRP A 324 -3.37 -17.43 7.87
N LEU A 325 -3.00 -18.69 8.15
CA LEU A 325 -3.13 -19.80 7.19
C LEU A 325 -4.58 -20.06 6.81
N LYS A 326 -5.51 -19.84 7.75
CA LYS A 326 -6.96 -19.89 7.47
C LYS A 326 -7.33 -18.96 6.32
N GLY A 327 -6.60 -17.84 6.18
CA GLY A 327 -6.61 -16.90 5.06
C GLY A 327 -6.44 -17.53 3.69
N LEU A 328 -5.52 -18.49 3.57
CA LEU A 328 -5.09 -19.06 2.30
C LEU A 328 -6.02 -20.14 1.77
N VAL A 329 -6.79 -20.79 2.64
CA VAL A 329 -7.74 -21.84 2.24
C VAL A 329 -8.93 -21.21 1.49
N PRO A 330 -9.18 -21.57 0.21
CA PRO A 330 -10.35 -21.07 -0.52
C PRO A 330 -11.66 -21.55 0.10
N ARG A 331 -12.72 -20.72 0.04
CA ARG A 331 -14.07 -21.11 0.51
C ARG A 331 -14.65 -22.31 -0.24
N LEU A 332 -14.16 -22.61 -1.45
CA LEU A 332 -14.55 -23.82 -2.17
C LEU A 332 -14.11 -25.09 -1.42
N LEU A 333 -12.94 -25.07 -0.80
CA LEU A 333 -12.40 -26.21 -0.02
C LEU A 333 -12.84 -26.17 1.44
N TRP A 334 -13.20 -24.98 1.96
CA TRP A 334 -13.75 -24.81 3.31
C TRP A 334 -14.92 -23.83 3.28
N PRO A 335 -16.15 -24.30 2.97
CA PRO A 335 -17.33 -23.43 2.84
C PRO A 335 -17.63 -22.65 4.12
N GLU A 336 -17.52 -23.32 5.26
CA GLU A 336 -17.74 -22.76 6.60
C GLU A 336 -16.58 -21.91 7.14
N LYS A 337 -15.62 -21.54 6.29
CA LYS A 337 -14.47 -20.72 6.67
C LYS A 337 -14.93 -19.46 7.41
N PRO A 338 -14.38 -19.19 8.62
CA PRO A 338 -14.75 -18.03 9.41
C PRO A 338 -14.44 -16.74 8.65
N ASN A 339 -15.20 -15.69 8.93
CA ASN A 339 -14.89 -14.38 8.38
C ASN A 339 -13.56 -13.89 8.96
N LEU A 340 -12.66 -13.44 8.08
CA LEU A 340 -11.33 -12.95 8.47
C LEU A 340 -11.30 -11.43 8.62
N SER A 341 -12.37 -10.75 8.17
CA SER A 341 -12.57 -9.32 8.39
C SER A 341 -13.24 -9.11 9.74
N LEU A 342 -12.43 -8.93 10.77
CA LEU A 342 -12.89 -8.77 12.16
C LEU A 342 -13.12 -7.30 12.53
N GLY A 343 -13.13 -6.39 11.55
CA GLY A 343 -13.20 -4.95 11.80
C GLY A 343 -14.44 -4.46 12.58
N GLN A 344 -15.56 -5.19 12.53
CA GLN A 344 -16.73 -4.90 13.38
C GLN A 344 -16.48 -5.27 14.85
N GLU A 345 -15.83 -6.40 15.09
CA GLU A 345 -15.45 -6.80 16.45
C GLU A 345 -14.39 -5.86 17.02
N TYR A 346 -13.42 -5.45 16.22
CA TYR A 346 -12.39 -4.49 16.63
C TYR A 346 -12.96 -3.11 16.95
N ALA A 347 -13.96 -2.67 16.19
CA ALA A 347 -14.64 -1.41 16.44
C ALA A 347 -15.17 -1.32 17.88
N VAL A 348 -15.78 -2.40 18.38
CA VAL A 348 -16.33 -2.46 19.74
C VAL A 348 -15.26 -2.77 20.78
N LYS A 349 -14.42 -3.78 20.53
CA LYS A 349 -13.45 -4.28 21.52
C LYS A 349 -12.29 -3.31 21.77
N TYR A 350 -11.81 -2.61 20.74
CA TYR A 350 -10.55 -1.85 20.80
C TYR A 350 -10.70 -0.38 20.38
N CYS A 351 -11.68 -0.04 19.55
CA CYS A 351 -11.88 1.33 19.06
C CYS A 351 -12.94 2.11 19.84
N ALA A 352 -13.35 1.60 21.00
CA ALA A 352 -14.33 2.18 21.92
C ALA A 352 -15.71 2.46 21.30
N LYS A 353 -16.06 1.95 20.12
CA LYS A 353 -17.38 2.21 19.52
C LYS A 353 -18.47 1.52 20.33
N ALA A 354 -19.55 2.25 20.61
CA ALA A 354 -20.71 1.69 21.28
C ALA A 354 -21.26 0.48 20.50
N PRO A 355 -21.74 -0.59 21.18
CA PRO A 355 -22.25 -1.80 20.54
C PRO A 355 -23.38 -1.53 19.53
N GLN A 356 -24.14 -0.45 19.70
CA GLN A 356 -25.18 -0.02 18.75
C GLN A 356 -24.67 0.32 17.33
N PHE A 357 -23.35 0.49 17.15
CA PHE A 357 -22.72 0.69 15.84
C PHE A 357 -22.22 -0.61 15.19
N LEU A 358 -22.47 -1.78 15.82
CA LEU A 358 -22.23 -3.09 15.21
C LEU A 358 -23.01 -3.21 13.90
N GLY A 359 -22.34 -3.65 12.84
CA GLY A 359 -22.92 -3.72 11.49
C GLY A 359 -22.82 -2.42 10.67
N GLN A 360 -22.54 -1.27 11.31
CA GLN A 360 -22.50 0.04 10.63
C GLN A 360 -21.10 0.61 10.44
N HIS A 361 -20.13 0.20 11.26
CA HIS A 361 -18.73 0.63 11.19
C HIS A 361 -17.77 -0.56 11.15
N SER A 362 -16.70 -0.43 10.38
CA SER A 362 -15.60 -1.40 10.33
C SER A 362 -14.30 -0.67 10.62
N ALA A 363 -13.68 -1.01 11.74
CA ALA A 363 -12.43 -0.42 12.19
C ALA A 363 -11.23 -1.33 11.89
N SER A 364 -10.04 -0.76 11.93
CA SER A 364 -8.78 -1.48 11.75
C SER A 364 -7.92 -1.32 13.00
N ILE A 365 -7.02 -2.28 13.21
CA ILE A 365 -5.97 -2.25 14.23
C ILE A 365 -4.58 -2.31 13.60
N THR A 366 -4.47 -1.88 12.33
CA THR A 366 -3.29 -2.02 11.45
C THR A 366 -2.90 -3.48 11.17
N LEU A 367 -1.92 -3.68 10.29
CA LEU A 367 -1.31 -4.99 10.08
C LEU A 367 -0.55 -5.52 11.32
N LEU A 368 -0.29 -4.67 12.32
CA LEU A 368 0.47 -5.04 13.53
C LEU A 368 -0.41 -5.61 14.65
N GLY A 369 -1.71 -5.28 14.67
CA GLY A 369 -2.58 -5.60 15.81
C GLY A 369 -2.89 -7.09 15.97
N GLN A 370 -3.20 -7.81 14.89
CA GLN A 370 -3.55 -9.24 14.95
C GLN A 370 -2.41 -10.12 15.50
N PRO A 371 -1.13 -9.95 15.09
CA PRO A 371 -0.01 -10.62 15.73
C PRO A 371 0.05 -10.43 17.26
N VAL A 372 -0.25 -9.24 17.76
CA VAL A 372 -0.28 -8.95 19.20
C VAL A 372 -1.44 -9.69 19.87
N ILE A 373 -2.64 -9.68 19.29
CA ILE A 373 -3.80 -10.41 19.83
C ILE A 373 -3.52 -11.91 19.98
N MET A 374 -2.75 -12.49 19.05
CA MET A 374 -2.53 -13.94 18.99
C MET A 374 -1.33 -14.43 19.80
N GLY A 375 -0.40 -13.55 20.20
CA GLY A 375 0.85 -13.97 20.85
C GLY A 375 1.62 -12.88 21.57
N GLY A 376 0.97 -11.77 21.93
CA GLY A 376 1.60 -10.61 22.56
C GLY A 376 2.67 -9.95 21.70
N LEU A 377 3.54 -9.16 22.33
CA LEU A 377 4.65 -8.49 21.64
C LEU A 377 5.60 -9.48 20.95
N ILE A 378 5.76 -10.69 21.49
CA ILE A 378 6.56 -11.74 20.86
C ILE A 378 5.92 -12.17 19.54
N GLY A 379 4.60 -12.34 19.50
CA GLY A 379 3.85 -12.61 18.27
C GLY A 379 4.08 -11.52 17.21
N LEU A 380 4.07 -10.25 17.61
CA LEU A 380 4.40 -9.14 16.73
C LEU A 380 5.82 -9.24 16.15
N ILE A 381 6.82 -9.52 16.97
CA ILE A 381 8.21 -9.67 16.51
C ILE A 381 8.34 -10.81 15.49
N ILE A 382 7.72 -11.96 15.76
CA ILE A 382 7.77 -13.13 14.87
C ILE A 382 7.09 -12.83 13.52
N HIS A 383 5.83 -12.39 13.55
CA HIS A 383 5.05 -12.19 12.31
C HIS A 383 5.47 -10.93 11.56
N GLY A 384 5.83 -9.86 12.27
CA GLY A 384 6.41 -8.66 11.68
C GLY A 384 7.77 -8.94 11.03
N GLY A 385 8.62 -9.71 11.72
CA GLY A 385 9.90 -10.18 11.16
C GLY A 385 9.71 -11.06 9.92
N LEU A 386 8.80 -12.03 9.97
CA LEU A 386 8.46 -12.88 8.83
C LEU A 386 7.96 -12.05 7.64
N LEU A 387 7.10 -11.07 7.89
CA LEU A 387 6.60 -10.16 6.86
C LEU A 387 7.75 -9.37 6.22
N ILE A 388 8.62 -8.76 7.03
CA ILE A 388 9.77 -7.99 6.53
C ILE A 388 10.71 -8.89 5.71
N LEU A 389 10.96 -10.12 6.15
CA LEU A 389 11.76 -11.09 5.40
C LEU A 389 11.11 -11.48 4.07
N ALA A 390 9.79 -11.71 4.05
CA ALA A 390 9.05 -12.00 2.83
C ALA A 390 9.11 -10.82 1.84
N LEU A 391 8.87 -9.59 2.32
CA LEU A 391 8.98 -8.38 1.50
C LEU A 391 10.41 -8.13 1.01
N ALA A 392 11.44 -8.44 1.81
CA ALA A 392 12.84 -8.40 1.39
C ALA A 392 13.15 -9.44 0.29
N GLY A 393 12.50 -10.61 0.34
CA GLY A 393 12.52 -11.59 -0.74
C GLY A 393 11.92 -11.03 -2.03
N ILE A 394 10.75 -10.40 -1.94
CA ILE A 394 10.08 -9.72 -3.06
C ILE A 394 10.95 -8.57 -3.62
N GLU A 395 11.67 -7.84 -2.77
CA GLU A 395 12.57 -6.75 -3.18
C GLU A 395 13.66 -7.23 -4.16
N ARG A 396 14.07 -8.50 -4.09
CA ARG A 396 15.03 -9.08 -5.05
C ARG A 396 14.47 -9.13 -6.47
N LEU A 397 13.15 -9.28 -6.61
CA LEU A 397 12.46 -9.25 -7.91
C LEU A 397 12.35 -7.82 -8.47
N ASN A 398 12.55 -6.81 -7.61
CA ASN A 398 12.41 -5.39 -7.92
C ASN A 398 13.72 -4.73 -8.41
N ARG A 399 14.77 -5.50 -8.70
CA ARG A 399 16.13 -4.97 -8.98
C ARG A 399 16.27 -4.25 -10.32
N ASN A 400 15.76 -4.85 -11.40
CA ASN A 400 15.88 -4.33 -12.75
C ASN A 400 14.57 -3.63 -13.15
N PRO A 401 14.57 -2.29 -13.36
CA PRO A 401 13.36 -1.52 -13.63
C PRO A 401 12.59 -2.01 -14.86
N THR A 402 13.27 -2.51 -15.90
CA THR A 402 12.61 -2.98 -17.13
C THR A 402 12.19 -4.44 -17.07
N ALA A 403 12.54 -5.19 -16.01
CA ALA A 403 12.22 -6.61 -15.92
C ALA A 403 10.74 -6.86 -15.63
N LEU A 404 10.24 -8.00 -16.09
CA LEU A 404 8.85 -8.41 -15.91
C LEU A 404 8.53 -8.62 -14.42
N SER A 405 9.56 -9.04 -13.67
CA SER A 405 9.53 -9.17 -12.22
C SER A 405 9.24 -7.85 -11.51
N THR A 406 9.72 -6.70 -12.02
CA THR A 406 9.41 -5.39 -11.41
C THR A 406 7.99 -4.95 -11.74
N ALA A 407 7.51 -5.22 -12.96
CA ALA A 407 6.09 -4.99 -13.29
C ALA A 407 5.15 -5.79 -12.39
N PHE A 408 5.52 -7.05 -12.08
CA PHE A 408 4.79 -7.89 -11.13
C PHE A 408 4.79 -7.31 -9.71
N VAL A 409 5.96 -6.91 -9.21
CA VAL A 409 6.07 -6.28 -7.87
C VAL A 409 5.22 -5.01 -7.81
N ALA A 410 5.36 -4.13 -8.81
CA ALA A 410 4.58 -2.90 -8.91
C ALA A 410 3.08 -3.18 -8.95
N ALA A 411 2.64 -4.17 -9.72
CA ALA A 411 1.25 -4.57 -9.79
C ALA A 411 0.69 -5.09 -8.46
N LEU A 412 1.54 -5.73 -7.64
CA LEU A 412 1.17 -6.28 -6.33
C LEU A 412 1.19 -5.24 -5.20
N LEU A 413 1.85 -4.08 -5.40
CA LEU A 413 1.95 -3.01 -4.41
C LEU A 413 0.62 -2.62 -3.74
N PRO A 414 -0.55 -2.57 -4.42
CA PRO A 414 -1.80 -2.19 -3.77
C PRO A 414 -2.18 -3.02 -2.55
N TRP A 415 -1.66 -4.25 -2.46
CA TRP A 415 -1.86 -5.13 -1.32
C TRP A 415 -0.63 -5.24 -0.42
N LEU A 416 0.56 -4.83 -0.89
CA LEU A 416 1.79 -4.88 -0.10
C LEU A 416 2.05 -3.60 0.72
N ILE A 417 1.32 -2.51 0.42
CA ILE A 417 1.50 -1.22 1.11
C ILE A 417 0.29 -0.84 1.97
N ASP A 418 -0.72 -1.70 2.04
CA ASP A 418 -1.95 -1.44 2.80
C ASP A 418 -1.73 -1.67 4.30
N PHE A 419 -1.19 -0.63 4.97
CA PHE A 419 -0.89 -0.66 6.40
C PHE A 419 -2.14 -0.76 7.30
N ASP A 420 -3.28 -0.28 6.80
CA ASP A 420 -4.58 -0.27 7.51
C ASP A 420 -5.30 -1.62 7.42
N GLN A 421 -4.68 -2.66 6.84
CA GLN A 421 -5.29 -3.96 6.67
C GLN A 421 -4.93 -4.93 7.81
N ASP A 422 -5.89 -5.74 8.23
CA ASP A 422 -5.68 -6.89 9.11
C ASP A 422 -4.59 -7.84 8.59
N PHE A 423 -3.65 -8.28 9.45
CA PHE A 423 -2.51 -9.13 9.05
C PHE A 423 -2.92 -10.37 8.25
N ALA A 424 -3.89 -11.14 8.74
CA ALA A 424 -4.34 -12.37 8.06
C ALA A 424 -4.93 -12.07 6.68
N LEU A 425 -5.69 -10.98 6.55
CA LEU A 425 -6.22 -10.55 5.27
C LEU A 425 -5.13 -10.00 4.34
N TYR A 426 -4.15 -9.29 4.90
CA TYR A 426 -3.00 -8.76 4.16
C TYR A 426 -2.24 -9.91 3.50
N VAL A 427 -1.87 -10.93 4.28
CA VAL A 427 -1.16 -12.12 3.77
C VAL A 427 -2.03 -12.87 2.76
N ALA A 428 -3.31 -13.09 3.06
CA ALA A 428 -4.22 -13.79 2.16
C ALA A 428 -4.38 -13.09 0.81
N ASN A 429 -4.57 -11.76 0.82
CA ASN A 429 -4.69 -10.96 -0.39
C ASN A 429 -3.37 -10.97 -1.17
N ALA A 430 -2.23 -10.71 -0.53
CA ALA A 430 -0.93 -10.71 -1.18
C ALA A 430 -0.66 -12.05 -1.89
N VAL A 431 -0.85 -13.19 -1.22
CA VAL A 431 -0.65 -14.52 -1.80
C VAL A 431 -1.64 -14.79 -2.93
N LYS A 432 -2.93 -14.54 -2.69
CA LYS A 432 -3.98 -14.76 -3.70
C LYS A 432 -3.71 -13.98 -4.98
N PHE A 433 -3.39 -12.70 -4.86
CA PHE A 433 -3.16 -11.84 -6.02
C PHE A 433 -1.83 -12.12 -6.70
N ALA A 434 -0.79 -12.49 -5.95
CA ALA A 434 0.44 -13.00 -6.53
C ALA A 434 0.18 -14.24 -7.39
N LEU A 435 -0.61 -15.21 -6.92
CA LEU A 435 -0.94 -16.43 -7.66
C LEU A 435 -1.75 -16.13 -8.93
N VAL A 436 -2.76 -15.26 -8.83
CA VAL A 436 -3.55 -14.80 -9.98
C VAL A 436 -2.65 -14.18 -11.06
N MET A 437 -1.78 -13.25 -10.64
CA MET A 437 -0.89 -12.55 -11.57
C MET A 437 0.17 -13.49 -12.15
N ALA A 438 0.69 -14.42 -11.36
CA ALA A 438 1.67 -15.42 -11.81
C ALA A 438 1.12 -16.30 -12.93
N ALA A 439 -0.16 -16.67 -12.87
CA ALA A 439 -0.81 -17.45 -13.92
C ALA A 439 -0.77 -16.76 -15.30
N LEU A 440 -0.76 -15.42 -15.34
CA LEU A 440 -0.61 -14.65 -16.57
C LEU A 440 0.86 -14.38 -16.91
N LEU A 441 1.70 -14.14 -15.92
CA LEU A 441 3.11 -13.76 -16.11
C LEU A 441 3.99 -14.90 -16.57
N ILE A 442 3.74 -16.13 -16.14
CA ILE A 442 4.55 -17.29 -16.54
C ILE A 442 4.50 -17.50 -18.06
N PRO A 443 3.32 -17.58 -18.72
CA PRO A 443 3.25 -17.64 -20.18
C PRO A 443 3.95 -16.47 -20.88
N MET A 444 3.77 -15.24 -20.39
CA MET A 444 4.43 -14.07 -20.98
C MET A 444 5.95 -14.14 -20.88
N ALA A 445 6.48 -14.58 -19.73
CA ALA A 445 7.92 -14.77 -19.54
C ALA A 445 8.49 -15.83 -20.48
N LEU A 446 7.73 -16.90 -20.76
CA LEU A 446 8.12 -17.94 -21.72
C LEU A 446 8.16 -17.38 -23.15
N ILE A 447 7.14 -16.61 -23.56
CA ILE A 447 7.09 -15.96 -24.88
C ILE A 447 8.26 -14.98 -25.05
N GLU A 448 8.54 -14.13 -24.05
CA GLU A 448 9.66 -13.19 -24.08
C GLU A 448 11.03 -13.89 -24.17
N ARG A 449 11.17 -15.10 -23.61
CA ARG A 449 12.40 -15.90 -23.73
C ARG A 449 12.56 -16.48 -25.13
N SER A 450 11.51 -17.09 -25.66
CA SER A 450 11.53 -17.69 -27.01
C SER A 450 11.82 -16.66 -28.10
N ALA A 451 11.28 -15.45 -27.97
CA ALA A 451 11.50 -14.35 -28.92
C ALA A 451 12.93 -13.75 -28.87
N LYS A 452 13.74 -14.08 -27.86
CA LYS A 452 15.14 -13.63 -27.75
C LYS A 452 16.13 -14.69 -28.24
N THR A 453 15.68 -15.92 -28.42
CA THR A 453 16.53 -17.07 -28.80
C THR A 453 16.36 -17.48 -30.26
N GLY A 454 15.36 -16.95 -30.97
CA GLY A 454 15.21 -17.06 -32.42
C GLY A 454 15.40 -15.70 -33.05
#